data_AF-A0AAN5I4I3-F1
#
_entry.id   AF-A0AAN5I4I3-F1
#
_cell.length_a   1.000
_cell.length_b   1.000
_cell.length_c   1.000
_cell.angle_alpha   90.00
_cell.angle_beta   90.00
_cell.angle_gamma   90.00
#
_symmetry.space_group_name_H-M   'P 1'
#
loop_
_entity.id
_entity.type
_entity.pdbx_description
1 polymer ?
#
loop_
_entity_poly.entity_id
_entity_poly.type
_entity_poly.pdbx_seq_one_letter_code
_entity_poly.pdbx_strand_id
1 'polypeptide(L)'
;LACQTCDANLITIRQSGAGSKPMDGDVTELINGCAVRKFTCLGDGAYINILGKKKSISSIEDGGTGSASCKASCNAARNAWSIGGVVVSAVACGVAVPVCQTCASPLITITQDGEFTKPMDGDVTEIKYGCAVRTFTCQGTNAVLHVS
;
A
#
# COMPACT_ATOMS: atom_id res chain seq x y z
N LEU A 1 -18.86 -10.23 29.89
CA LEU A 1 -17.54 -10.76 29.49
C LEU A 1 -16.51 -9.65 29.66
N ALA A 2 -15.42 -9.87 30.39
CA ALA A 2 -14.30 -8.93 30.39
C ALA A 2 -13.60 -9.04 29.03
N CYS A 3 -13.73 -8.00 28.22
CA CYS A 3 -13.15 -7.96 26.89
C CYS A 3 -11.62 -7.80 26.95
N GLN A 4 -10.94 -8.40 25.97
CA GLN A 4 -9.51 -8.75 26.05
C GLN A 4 -8.70 -8.07 24.94
N THR A 5 -7.41 -7.83 25.21
CA THR A 5 -6.44 -7.32 24.24
C THR A 5 -5.58 -8.48 23.71
N CYS A 6 -5.23 -8.40 22.43
CA CYS A 6 -4.22 -9.25 21.80
C CYS A 6 -3.01 -8.36 21.48
N ASP A 7 -1.81 -8.93 21.49
CA ASP A 7 -0.63 -8.23 21.01
C ASP A 7 -0.81 -7.88 19.52
N ALA A 8 -0.55 -6.63 19.14
CA ALA A 8 -0.62 -6.18 17.76
C ALA A 8 0.37 -6.93 16.85
N ASN A 9 1.51 -7.38 17.38
CA ASN A 9 2.54 -8.09 16.62
C ASN A 9 2.11 -9.49 16.14
N LEU A 10 0.95 -9.98 16.58
CA LEU A 10 0.37 -11.25 16.12
C LEU A 10 -0.17 -11.19 14.67
N ILE A 11 -0.36 -9.99 14.11
CA ILE A 11 -0.58 -9.80 12.67
C ILE A 11 0.61 -9.02 12.09
N THR A 12 1.28 -9.62 11.12
CA THR A 12 2.28 -8.93 10.30
C THR A 12 1.62 -8.18 9.14
N ILE A 13 1.98 -6.91 8.92
CA ILE A 13 1.63 -6.23 7.67
C ILE A 13 2.69 -6.60 6.63
N ARG A 14 2.30 -7.26 5.55
CA ARG A 14 3.19 -7.63 4.45
C ARG A 14 3.06 -6.64 3.30
N GLN A 15 4.20 -6.40 2.65
CA GLN A 15 4.32 -5.58 1.45
C GLN A 15 5.13 -6.34 0.41
N SER A 16 4.52 -7.32 -0.25
CA SER A 16 5.18 -8.11 -1.27
C SER A 16 4.21 -8.53 -2.37
N GLY A 17 4.70 -8.55 -3.61
CA GLY A 17 3.92 -8.83 -4.81
C GLY A 17 3.56 -7.58 -5.60
N ALA A 18 3.13 -7.77 -6.86
CA ALA A 18 2.72 -6.68 -7.74
C ALA A 18 1.48 -5.96 -7.19
N GLY A 19 1.48 -4.63 -7.28
CA GLY A 19 0.40 -3.80 -6.73
C GLY A 19 0.40 -3.66 -5.21
N SER A 20 1.30 -4.35 -4.50
CA SER A 20 1.41 -4.21 -3.05
C SER A 20 1.93 -2.84 -2.67
N LYS A 21 1.35 -2.28 -1.61
CA LYS A 21 1.75 -0.98 -1.07
C LYS A 21 1.61 -0.94 0.45
N PRO A 22 2.13 0.10 1.12
CA PRO A 22 1.85 0.32 2.54
C PRO A 22 0.35 0.44 2.82
N MET A 23 -0.06 -0.12 3.97
CA MET A 23 -1.41 0.04 4.49
C MET A 23 -1.64 1.52 4.83
N ASP A 24 -2.74 2.12 4.37
CA ASP A 24 -3.02 3.54 4.62
C ASP A 24 -3.53 3.77 6.04
N GLY A 25 -4.20 2.77 6.61
CA GLY A 25 -4.67 2.81 7.98
C GLY A 25 -4.46 1.48 8.69
N ASP A 26 -3.87 1.54 9.87
CA ASP A 26 -3.78 0.44 10.82
C ASP A 26 -3.96 1.00 12.24
N VAL A 27 -5.17 0.85 12.77
CA VAL A 27 -5.54 1.40 14.07
C VAL A 27 -6.13 0.32 14.95
N THR A 28 -5.75 0.31 16.23
CA THR A 28 -6.38 -0.56 17.23
C THR A 28 -7.27 0.29 18.12
N GLU A 29 -8.55 -0.06 18.16
CA GLU A 29 -9.58 0.62 18.95
C GLU A 29 -10.17 -0.35 19.99
N LEU A 30 -10.79 0.19 21.04
CA LEU A 30 -11.56 -0.58 22.01
C LEU A 30 -13.05 -0.43 21.72
N ILE A 31 -13.68 -1.48 21.20
CA ILE A 31 -15.13 -1.51 20.96
C ILE A 31 -15.76 -2.38 22.05
N ASN A 32 -16.62 -1.79 22.89
CA ASN A 32 -17.21 -2.45 24.06
C ASN A 32 -16.16 -3.12 24.97
N GLY A 33 -14.98 -2.49 25.06
CA GLY A 33 -13.83 -2.97 25.83
C GLY A 33 -12.94 -4.00 25.11
N CYS A 34 -13.30 -4.46 23.91
CA CYS A 34 -12.54 -5.45 23.14
C CYS A 34 -11.61 -4.77 22.14
N ALA A 35 -10.35 -5.23 22.07
CA ALA A 35 -9.42 -4.72 21.07
C ALA A 35 -9.87 -5.16 19.67
N VAL A 36 -10.08 -4.18 18.80
CA VAL A 36 -10.42 -4.36 17.40
C VAL A 36 -9.38 -3.61 16.59
N ARG A 37 -8.65 -4.32 15.73
CA ARG A 37 -7.66 -3.73 14.84
C ARG A 37 -8.26 -3.54 13.45
N LYS A 38 -8.37 -2.30 13.01
CA LYS A 38 -8.94 -1.92 11.72
C LYS A 38 -7.82 -1.64 10.73
N PHE A 39 -7.90 -2.28 9.57
CA PHE A 39 -7.01 -2.06 8.44
C PHE A 39 -7.76 -1.33 7.33
N THR A 40 -7.09 -0.38 6.68
CA THR A 40 -7.63 0.40 5.56
C THR A 40 -6.59 0.45 4.45
N CYS A 41 -7.02 0.10 3.24
CA CYS A 41 -6.23 0.15 2.01
C CYS A 41 -6.99 1.01 0.99
N LEU A 42 -6.37 2.07 0.52
CA LEU A 42 -6.94 3.05 -0.40
C LEU A 42 -6.29 2.95 -1.78
N GLY A 43 -7.00 3.38 -2.80
CA GLY A 43 -6.53 3.44 -4.19
C GLY A 43 -7.48 2.74 -5.15
N ASP A 44 -7.27 2.96 -6.45
CA ASP A 44 -8.11 2.36 -7.49
C ASP A 44 -8.01 0.83 -7.48
N GLY A 45 -9.16 0.14 -7.43
CA GLY A 45 -9.26 -1.30 -7.24
C GLY A 45 -8.52 -1.80 -6.00
N ALA A 46 -8.60 -1.07 -4.89
CA ALA A 46 -7.95 -1.44 -3.65
C ALA A 46 -8.44 -2.79 -3.12
N TYR A 47 -7.52 -3.56 -2.53
CA TYR A 47 -7.84 -4.81 -1.87
C TYR A 47 -6.93 -5.06 -0.65
N ILE A 48 -7.45 -5.84 0.30
CA ILE A 48 -6.69 -6.36 1.43
C ILE A 48 -6.65 -7.89 1.32
N ASN A 49 -5.45 -8.44 1.08
CA ASN A 49 -5.21 -9.87 1.16
C ASN A 49 -5.10 -10.31 2.62
N ILE A 50 -5.92 -11.28 3.00
CA ILE A 50 -5.92 -11.91 4.32
C ILE A 50 -5.10 -13.20 4.25
N LEU A 51 -4.07 -13.29 5.09
CA LEU A 51 -3.09 -14.35 5.04
C LEU A 51 -3.09 -15.16 6.33
N GLY A 52 -3.18 -16.47 6.18
CA GLY A 52 -2.92 -17.43 7.25
C GLY A 52 -1.43 -17.77 7.32
N LYS A 53 -1.05 -18.66 8.25
CA LYS A 53 0.37 -19.01 8.49
C LYS A 53 1.12 -19.52 7.27
N LYS A 54 0.42 -20.10 6.28
CA LYS A 54 1.04 -20.77 5.11
C LYS A 54 0.51 -20.34 3.74
N LYS A 55 -0.64 -19.65 3.65
CA LYS A 55 -1.24 -19.26 2.37
C LYS A 55 -2.21 -18.09 2.52
N SER A 56 -2.53 -17.47 1.37
CA SER A 56 -3.68 -16.57 1.29
C SER A 56 -4.97 -17.33 1.63
N ILE A 57 -5.83 -16.70 2.42
CA ILE A 57 -7.13 -17.21 2.84
C ILE A 57 -8.21 -16.60 1.96
N SER A 58 -8.20 -15.28 1.83
CA SER A 58 -9.20 -14.50 1.10
C SER A 58 -8.68 -13.10 0.78
N SER A 59 -9.42 -12.36 -0.04
CA SER A 59 -9.25 -10.93 -0.27
C SER A 59 -10.53 -10.19 0.13
N ILE A 60 -10.38 -8.93 0.55
CA ILE A 60 -11.47 -7.97 0.68
C ILE A 60 -11.21 -6.89 -0.36
N GLU A 61 -12.12 -6.74 -1.30
CA GLU A 61 -12.03 -5.78 -2.40
C GLU A 61 -12.82 -4.51 -2.07
N ASP A 62 -12.45 -3.40 -2.71
CA ASP A 62 -13.08 -2.11 -2.52
C ASP A 62 -14.46 -1.97 -3.17
N GLY A 63 -14.87 -2.91 -4.01
CA GLY A 63 -16.11 -2.85 -4.77
C GLY A 63 -16.22 -1.62 -5.68
N GLY A 64 -15.09 -1.05 -6.12
CA GLY A 64 -15.03 0.16 -6.94
C GLY A 64 -15.14 1.48 -6.16
N THR A 65 -15.03 1.45 -4.83
CA THR A 65 -15.07 2.66 -3.98
C THR A 65 -13.70 3.31 -3.80
N GLY A 66 -12.61 2.65 -4.19
CA GLY A 66 -11.25 3.08 -3.92
C GLY A 66 -10.80 2.86 -2.46
N SER A 67 -11.56 2.11 -1.67
CA SER A 67 -11.26 1.82 -0.26
C SER A 67 -11.69 0.40 0.14
N ALA A 68 -10.71 -0.46 0.42
CA ALA A 68 -10.91 -1.73 1.08
C ALA A 68 -10.65 -1.58 2.60
N SER A 69 -11.51 -2.18 3.43
CA SER A 69 -11.37 -2.10 4.89
C SER A 69 -11.75 -3.41 5.57
N CYS A 70 -11.05 -3.76 6.64
CA CYS A 70 -11.41 -4.93 7.44
C CYS A 70 -11.10 -4.75 8.93
N LYS A 71 -11.77 -5.54 9.77
CA LYS A 71 -11.60 -5.51 11.22
C LYS A 71 -11.16 -6.88 11.71
N ALA A 72 -10.05 -6.91 12.42
CA ALA A 72 -9.58 -8.07 13.14
C ALA A 72 -10.03 -8.00 14.60
N SER A 73 -10.56 -9.10 15.12
CA SER A 73 -10.97 -9.26 16.52
C SER A 73 -10.06 -10.24 17.24
N CYS A 74 -9.64 -9.90 18.45
CA CYS A 74 -8.86 -10.77 19.31
C CYS A 74 -9.68 -12.01 19.74
N ASN A 75 -9.08 -13.19 19.70
CA ASN A 75 -9.74 -14.41 20.16
C ASN A 75 -9.79 -14.50 21.70
N ALA A 76 -10.68 -15.35 22.24
CA ALA A 76 -10.83 -15.53 23.69
C ALA A 76 -9.57 -16.08 24.40
N ALA A 77 -8.64 -16.68 23.65
CA ALA A 77 -7.37 -17.19 24.14
C ALA A 77 -6.26 -16.11 24.18
N ARG A 78 -6.52 -14.90 23.66
CA ARG A 78 -5.59 -13.75 23.64
C ARG A 78 -4.28 -13.99 22.90
N ASN A 79 -4.27 -14.93 21.97
CA ASN A 79 -3.06 -15.35 21.27
C ASN A 79 -3.21 -15.35 19.75
N ALA A 80 -4.37 -14.92 19.24
CA ALA A 80 -4.58 -14.76 17.81
C ALA A 80 -5.65 -13.72 17.49
N TRP A 81 -5.51 -13.11 16.32
CA TRP A 81 -6.52 -12.27 15.72
C TRP A 81 -7.32 -13.05 14.69
N SER A 82 -8.58 -12.67 14.50
CA SER A 82 -9.45 -13.24 13.48
C SER A 82 -10.17 -12.19 12.65
N ILE A 83 -10.31 -12.44 11.35
CA ILE A 83 -11.12 -11.64 10.44
C ILE A 83 -12.19 -12.56 9.86
N GLY A 84 -13.47 -12.20 10.00
CA GLY A 84 -14.58 -13.05 9.54
C GLY A 84 -14.59 -14.45 10.18
N GLY A 85 -14.10 -14.60 11.41
CA GLY A 85 -14.03 -15.88 12.14
C GLY A 85 -12.81 -16.75 11.80
N VAL A 86 -11.95 -16.35 10.87
CA VAL A 86 -10.73 -17.10 10.52
C VAL A 86 -9.53 -16.48 11.20
N VAL A 87 -8.67 -17.31 11.81
CA VAL A 87 -7.41 -16.86 12.41
C VAL A 87 -6.44 -16.37 11.33
N VAL A 88 -5.91 -15.17 11.51
CA VAL A 88 -5.02 -14.49 10.57
C VAL A 88 -3.64 -14.30 11.18
N SER A 89 -2.61 -14.34 10.35
CA SER A 89 -1.23 -14.06 10.76
C SER A 89 -0.61 -12.90 10.00
N ALA A 90 -1.19 -12.53 8.85
CA ALA A 90 -0.76 -11.35 8.12
C ALA A 90 -1.90 -10.74 7.29
N VAL A 91 -1.74 -9.48 6.96
CA VAL A 91 -2.54 -8.77 5.96
C VAL A 91 -1.62 -8.04 4.99
N ALA A 92 -2.04 -7.86 3.75
CA ALA A 92 -1.31 -7.07 2.76
C ALA A 92 -2.28 -6.15 2.01
N CYS A 93 -1.92 -4.88 1.89
CA CYS A 93 -2.64 -3.91 1.07
C CYS A 93 -2.09 -3.99 -0.36
N GLY A 94 -3.01 -4.00 -1.32
CA GLY A 94 -2.69 -3.84 -2.72
C GLY A 94 -3.75 -3.00 -3.43
N VAL A 95 -3.38 -2.51 -4.60
CA VAL A 95 -4.27 -1.80 -5.52
C VAL A 95 -4.26 -2.51 -6.86
N ALA A 96 -5.25 -2.23 -7.70
CA ALA A 96 -5.21 -2.68 -9.07
C ALA A 96 -3.91 -2.19 -9.69
N VAL A 97 -3.13 -3.12 -10.24
CA VAL A 97 -1.99 -2.79 -11.07
C VAL A 97 -2.58 -2.46 -12.42
N PRO A 98 -2.54 -1.21 -12.89
CA PRO A 98 -2.86 -0.95 -14.29
C PRO A 98 -1.97 -1.86 -15.12
N VAL A 99 -2.44 -2.34 -16.28
CA VAL A 99 -1.58 -3.05 -17.24
C VAL A 99 -0.56 -2.04 -17.77
N CYS A 100 0.46 -1.77 -16.99
CA CYS A 100 1.46 -0.76 -17.28
C CYS A 100 2.38 -1.37 -18.32
N GLN A 101 2.28 -0.87 -19.56
CA GLN A 101 3.31 -1.10 -20.53
C GLN A 101 4.61 -0.47 -20.00
N THR A 102 5.71 -1.22 -20.05
CA THR A 102 7.02 -0.63 -19.80
C THR A 102 7.31 0.35 -20.92
N CYS A 103 7.26 1.64 -20.63
CA CYS A 103 7.70 2.68 -21.56
C CYS A 103 9.22 2.53 -21.78
N ALA A 104 9.66 2.47 -23.04
CA ALA A 104 11.08 2.52 -23.35
C ALA A 104 11.64 3.88 -22.88
N SER A 105 12.84 3.88 -22.27
CA SER A 105 13.53 5.10 -21.82
C SER A 105 13.57 6.26 -22.84
N PRO A 106 13.76 6.03 -24.16
CA PRO A 106 13.82 7.13 -25.13
C PRO A 106 12.49 7.84 -25.41
N LEU A 107 11.37 7.45 -24.80
CA LEU A 107 10.08 8.12 -25.00
C LEU A 107 9.99 9.51 -24.37
N ILE A 108 10.91 9.86 -23.46
CA ILE A 108 11.03 11.22 -22.91
C ILE A 108 12.41 11.75 -23.26
N THR A 109 12.44 12.80 -24.08
CA THR A 109 13.67 13.53 -24.40
C THR A 109 13.86 14.66 -23.40
N ILE A 110 15.01 14.68 -22.72
CA ILE A 110 15.42 15.83 -21.91
C ILE A 110 16.18 16.77 -22.83
N THR A 111 15.62 17.94 -23.08
CA THR A 111 16.31 19.02 -23.82
C THR A 111 16.88 20.04 -22.85
N GLN A 112 17.96 20.71 -23.27
CA GLN A 112 18.61 21.78 -22.50
C GLN A 112 18.68 23.07 -23.34
N ASP A 113 17.77 23.19 -24.31
CA ASP A 113 17.81 24.24 -25.32
C ASP A 113 17.04 25.47 -24.81
N GLY A 114 17.75 26.37 -24.12
CA GLY A 114 17.18 27.60 -23.58
C GLY A 114 18.15 28.36 -22.68
N GLU A 115 17.88 29.64 -22.43
CA GLU A 115 18.59 30.37 -21.38
C GLU A 115 18.20 29.83 -19.99
N PHE A 116 19.16 29.80 -19.07
CA PHE A 116 18.98 29.31 -17.70
C PHE A 116 18.63 27.81 -17.58
N THR A 117 18.95 27.00 -18.60
CA THR A 117 18.85 25.54 -18.53
C THR A 117 20.07 24.94 -17.84
N LYS A 118 19.91 23.74 -17.31
CA LYS A 118 20.99 22.91 -16.77
C LYS A 118 20.63 21.43 -16.87
N PRO A 119 21.60 20.51 -16.74
CA PRO A 119 21.30 19.09 -16.57
C PRO A 119 20.41 18.82 -15.36
N MET A 120 19.56 17.79 -15.47
CA MET A 120 18.77 17.30 -14.33
C MET A 120 19.72 16.86 -13.21
N ASP A 121 19.39 17.24 -11.96
CA ASP A 121 20.14 16.78 -10.78
C ASP A 121 19.85 15.30 -10.47
N GLY A 122 18.75 14.77 -11.00
CA GLY A 122 18.39 13.37 -10.91
C GLY A 122 17.43 12.96 -12.01
N ASP A 123 17.65 11.77 -12.56
CA ASP A 123 16.75 11.09 -13.49
C ASP A 123 16.80 9.60 -13.15
N VAL A 124 15.78 9.13 -12.43
CA VAL A 124 15.72 7.76 -11.90
C VAL A 124 14.44 7.09 -12.33
N THR A 125 14.53 5.83 -12.76
CA THR A 125 13.36 4.99 -13.03
C THR A 125 13.28 3.91 -11.97
N GLU A 126 12.13 3.80 -11.32
CA GLU A 126 11.82 2.79 -10.31
C GLU A 126 10.53 2.06 -10.67
N ILE A 127 10.34 0.86 -10.17
CA ILE A 127 9.06 0.15 -10.29
C ILE A 127 8.24 0.43 -9.03
N LYS A 128 7.13 1.15 -9.18
CA LYS A 128 6.15 1.39 -8.12
C LYS A 128 4.80 0.79 -8.51
N TYR A 129 4.27 -0.07 -7.65
CA TYR A 129 2.99 -0.76 -7.85
C TYR A 129 2.87 -1.52 -9.18
N GLY A 130 3.99 -2.04 -9.69
CA GLY A 130 4.04 -2.76 -10.97
C GLY A 130 4.21 -1.86 -12.20
N CYS A 131 4.34 -0.54 -12.02
CA CYS A 131 4.53 0.43 -13.10
C CYS A 131 5.91 1.08 -13.02
N ALA A 132 6.54 1.33 -14.17
CA ALA A 132 7.74 2.14 -14.24
C ALA A 132 7.38 3.61 -13.96
N VAL A 133 7.98 4.17 -12.92
CA VAL A 133 7.87 5.59 -12.54
C VAL A 133 9.25 6.21 -12.77
N ARG A 134 9.32 7.19 -13.68
CA ARG A 134 10.54 7.96 -13.93
C ARG A 134 10.42 9.33 -13.26
N THR A 135 11.37 9.64 -12.38
CA THR A 135 11.39 10.87 -11.58
C THR A 135 12.53 11.76 -12.06
N PHE A 136 12.19 12.98 -12.47
CA PHE A 136 13.14 14.02 -12.84
C PHE A 136 13.30 15.01 -11.68
N THR A 137 14.53 15.39 -11.36
CA THR A 137 14.85 16.31 -10.27
C THR A 137 15.59 17.52 -10.82
N CYS A 138 15.08 18.72 -10.50
CA CYS A 138 15.72 20.00 -10.76
C CYS A 138 15.80 20.80 -9.45
N GLN A 139 16.98 21.25 -9.07
CA GLN A 139 17.28 21.96 -7.84
C GLN A 139 17.94 23.31 -8.11
N GLY A 140 17.65 24.30 -7.26
CA GLY A 140 18.19 25.66 -7.35
C GLY A 140 17.23 26.69 -6.74
N THR A 141 17.70 27.92 -6.56
CA THR A 141 16.96 29.00 -5.87
C THR A 141 15.61 29.34 -6.53
N ASN A 142 15.43 29.01 -7.81
CA ASN A 142 14.17 29.13 -8.56
C ASN A 142 14.02 27.96 -9.55
N ALA A 143 14.18 26.73 -9.08
CA ALA A 143 14.10 25.56 -9.95
C ALA A 143 12.70 25.39 -10.57
N VAL A 144 12.64 25.24 -11.89
CA VAL A 144 11.43 24.99 -12.66
C VAL A 144 11.66 23.81 -13.61
N LEU A 145 10.69 22.90 -13.67
CA LEU A 145 10.60 21.86 -14.70
C LEU A 145 9.55 22.30 -15.72
N HIS A 146 9.96 22.53 -16.96
CA HIS A 146 9.03 22.75 -18.07
C HIS A 146 8.72 21.42 -18.75
N VAL A 147 7.43 21.19 -19.01
CA VAL A 147 6.90 20.01 -19.68
C VAL A 147 6.03 20.49 -20.84
N SER A 148 6.27 19.97 -22.03
CA SER A 148 5.60 20.35 -23.29
C SER A 148 5.28 19.13 -24.13
#